data_AF-A0A5Q0Q8Z8-F1
#
_entry.id   AF-A0A5Q0Q8Z8-F1
#
_cell.length_a   1.000
_cell.length_b   1.000
_cell.length_c   1.000
_cell.angle_alpha   90.00
_cell.angle_beta   90.00
_cell.angle_gamma   90.00
#
_symmetry.space_group_name_H-M   'P 1'
#
loop_
_entity.id
_entity.type
_entity.pdbx_description
1 polymer ?
#
loop_
_entity_poly.entity_id
_entity_poly.type
_entity_poly.pdbx_seq_one_letter_code
_entity_poly.pdbx_strand_id
1 'polypeptide(L)' 'MANKKKSQKANLGNQADVERVREPNRAYLNHVQMQARKMAELMGPKLGQQYIKDALKDWPKLLLVELKKFGA' A
#
# COMPACT_ATOMS: atom_id res chain seq x y z
N MET A 1 29.64 -7.50 28.00
CA MET A 1 29.20 -7.22 26.62
C MET A 1 27.80 -6.64 26.67
N ALA A 2 27.61 -5.45 26.11
CA ALA A 2 26.36 -4.69 26.16
C ALA A 2 25.50 -4.96 24.92
N ASN A 3 24.21 -5.22 25.08
CA ASN A 3 23.10 -4.35 24.63
C ASN A 3 21.76 -5.08 24.39
N LYS A 4 20.72 -4.47 25.00
CA LYS A 4 19.33 -4.28 24.54
C LYS A 4 18.53 -5.53 24.13
N LYS A 5 17.64 -6.03 25.00
CA LYS A 5 16.26 -5.55 25.29
C LYS A 5 15.33 -5.46 24.06
N LYS A 6 14.26 -6.26 24.20
CA LYS A 6 12.85 -6.02 23.85
C LYS A 6 12.40 -6.34 22.42
N SER A 7 11.58 -7.40 22.38
CA SER A 7 10.21 -7.43 21.82
C SER A 7 10.13 -7.32 20.29
N GLN A 8 9.39 -8.18 19.60
CA GLN A 8 7.95 -8.37 19.81
C GLN A 8 7.53 -9.79 19.42
N LYS A 9 6.77 -10.41 20.33
CA LYS A 9 5.83 -11.48 20.01
C LYS A 9 4.85 -10.95 18.97
N ALA A 10 4.94 -11.41 17.72
CA ALA A 10 3.80 -11.36 16.83
C ALA A 10 2.92 -12.57 17.16
N ASN A 11 1.96 -12.35 18.06
CA ASN A 11 0.84 -13.25 18.25
C ASN A 11 0.21 -13.50 16.88
N LEU A 12 0.31 -14.73 16.37
CA LEU A 12 -0.53 -15.26 15.29
C LEU A 12 -1.95 -15.43 15.88
N GLY A 13 -2.58 -14.30 16.15
CA GLY A 13 -3.97 -14.22 16.55
C GLY A 13 -4.85 -14.35 15.32
N ASN A 14 -5.64 -15.42 15.32
CA ASN A 14 -6.94 -15.53 14.68
C ASN A 14 -6.99 -15.39 13.16
N GLN A 15 -6.88 -16.56 12.52
CA GLN A 15 -7.72 -16.93 11.38
C GLN A 15 -9.21 -16.83 11.76
N ALA A 16 -9.76 -15.62 11.82
CA ALA A 16 -11.18 -15.37 11.91
C ALA A 16 -11.46 -13.89 11.60
N ASP A 17 -11.50 -13.51 10.32
CA ASP A 17 -12.38 -12.43 9.88
C ASP A 17 -12.64 -12.56 8.38
N VAL A 18 -13.79 -13.18 8.13
CA VAL A 18 -14.56 -13.21 6.90
C VAL A 18 -14.57 -11.83 6.23
N GLU A 19 -13.94 -11.73 5.05
CA GLU A 19 -14.36 -10.90 3.90
C GLU A 19 -14.79 -9.43 4.10
N ARG A 20 -14.39 -8.77 5.19
CA ARG A 20 -14.40 -7.31 5.24
C ARG A 20 -13.16 -6.85 4.51
N VAL A 21 -13.34 -6.25 3.33
CA VAL A 21 -12.28 -5.62 2.54
C VAL A 21 -11.62 -4.51 3.39
N ARG A 22 -10.71 -4.93 4.27
CA ARG A 22 -10.07 -4.08 5.26
C ARG A 22 -9.25 -3.07 4.49
N GLU A 23 -9.44 -1.78 4.79
CA GLU A 23 -8.69 -0.74 4.11
C GLU A 23 -7.18 -1.03 4.20
N PRO A 24 -6.43 -0.90 3.09
CA PRO A 24 -5.02 -1.16 3.07
C PRO A 24 -4.32 -0.23 4.06
N ASN A 25 -3.37 -0.80 4.79
CA ASN A 25 -2.59 -0.02 5.73
C ASN A 25 -1.66 0.97 5.01
N ARG A 26 -1.11 1.92 5.76
CA ARG A 26 -0.21 2.95 5.22
C ARG A 26 1.04 2.37 4.55
N ALA A 27 1.56 1.24 5.02
CA ALA A 27 2.73 0.60 4.42
C ALA A 27 2.42 0.08 3.01
N TYR A 28 1.23 -0.49 2.81
CA TYR A 28 0.75 -0.92 1.50
C TYR A 28 0.57 0.28 0.56
N LEU A 29 -0.07 1.37 1.02
CA LEU A 29 -0.25 2.58 0.19
C LEU A 29 1.10 3.17 -0.25
N ASN A 30 2.08 3.24 0.66
CA ASN A 30 3.44 3.69 0.31
C ASN A 30 4.11 2.77 -0.71
N HIS A 31 3.91 1.46 -0.59
CA HIS A 31 4.43 0.49 -1.57
C HIS A 31 3.81 0.71 -2.95
N VAL A 32 2.49 0.88 -3.03
CA VAL A 32 1.76 1.15 -4.27
C VAL A 32 2.29 2.42 -4.94
N GLN A 33 2.48 3.51 -4.19
CA GLN A 33 3.06 4.74 -4.70
C GLN A 33 4.48 4.56 -5.25
N MET A 34 5.31 3.80 -4.53
CA MET A 34 6.69 3.53 -4.97
C MET A 34 6.71 2.76 -6.29
N GLN A 35 5.88 1.73 -6.43
CA GLN A 35 5.78 0.94 -7.65
C GLN A 35 5.21 1.77 -8.81
N ALA A 36 4.17 2.56 -8.55
CA ALA A 36 3.58 3.45 -9.53
C ALA A 36 4.60 4.46 -10.07
N ARG A 37 5.45 5.02 -9.19
CA ARG A 37 6.52 5.96 -9.58
C ARG A 37 7.56 5.28 -10.46
N LYS A 38 8.05 4.10 -10.06
CA LYS A 38 8.98 3.31 -10.88
C LYS A 38 8.40 2.97 -12.25
N MET A 39 7.13 2.56 -12.29
CA MET A 39 6.45 2.29 -13.57
C MET A 39 6.32 3.55 -14.42
N ALA A 40 6.06 4.70 -13.82
CA ALA A 40 5.99 5.94 -14.56
C ALA A 40 7.34 6.43 -15.08
N GLU A 41 8.41 6.23 -14.31
CA GLU A 41 9.77 6.52 -14.74
C GLU A 41 10.20 5.64 -15.91
N LEU A 42 9.86 4.34 -15.87
CA LEU A 42 10.31 3.37 -16.87
C LEU A 42 9.42 3.31 -18.11
N MET A 43 8.10 3.44 -17.94
CA MET A 43 7.11 3.15 -18.98
C MET A 43 6.15 4.31 -19.23
N GLY A 44 6.27 5.40 -18.46
CA GLY A 44 5.48 6.61 -18.61
C GLY A 44 4.33 6.76 -17.60
N PRO A 45 3.90 8.01 -17.34
CA PRO A 45 2.98 8.35 -16.24
C PRO A 45 1.62 7.66 -16.32
N LYS A 46 1.15 7.30 -17.52
CA LYS A 46 -0.10 6.55 -17.72
C LYS A 46 -0.08 5.18 -17.04
N LEU A 47 1.05 4.47 -17.11
CA LEU A 47 1.17 3.14 -16.53
C LEU A 47 1.27 3.19 -15.00
N GLY A 48 1.96 4.19 -14.45
CA GLY A 48 1.95 4.44 -13.00
C GLY A 48 0.55 4.73 -12.46
N GLN A 49 -0.22 5.59 -13.15
CA GLN A 49 -1.61 5.85 -12.78
C GLN A 49 -2.50 4.62 -12.91
N GLN A 50 -2.32 3.82 -13.96
CA GLN A 50 -3.08 2.60 -14.17
C GLN A 50 -2.80 1.58 -13.04
N TYR A 51 -1.54 1.44 -12.63
CA TYR A 51 -1.16 0.57 -11.53
C TYR A 51 -1.86 0.97 -10.21
N ILE A 52 -1.95 2.27 -9.90
CA ILE A 52 -2.68 2.75 -8.71
C ILE A 52 -4.17 2.40 -8.81
N LYS A 53 -4.77 2.54 -10.01
CA LYS A 53 -6.16 2.15 -10.27
C LYS A 53 -6.40 0.67 -10.03
N ASP A 54 -5.51 -0.18 -10.55
CA ASP A 54 -5.66 -1.63 -10.42
C ASP A 54 -5.42 -2.10 -8.98
N ALA A 55 -4.43 -1.52 -8.29
CA ALA A 55 -4.10 -1.86 -6.91
C ALA A 55 -5.13 -1.39 -5.87
N LEU A 56 -5.84 -0.28 -6.16
CA LEU A 56 -6.81 0.31 -5.24
C LEU A 56 -8.26 0.27 -5.76
N LYS A 57 -8.55 -0.57 -6.75
CA LYS A 57 -9.88 -0.69 -7.37
C LYS A 57 -10.99 -0.98 -6.35
N ASP A 58 -10.67 -1.75 -5.32
CA ASP A 58 -11.61 -2.18 -4.28
C ASP A 58 -11.80 -1.09 -3.19
N TRP A 59 -11.01 -0.01 -3.24
CA TRP A 59 -11.06 1.13 -2.29
C TRP A 59 -11.13 2.48 -3.02
N PRO A 60 -12.28 2.84 -3.62
CA PRO A 60 -12.41 4.06 -4.44
C PRO A 60 -12.11 5.35 -3.69
N LYS A 61 -12.36 5.39 -2.36
CA LYS A 61 -12.01 6.54 -1.51
C LYS A 61 -10.50 6.77 -1.43
N LEU A 62 -9.72 5.69 -1.29
CA LEU A 62 -8.26 5.76 -1.24
C LEU A 62 -7.67 6.00 -2.62
N LEU A 63 -8.28 5.42 -3.65
CA LEU A 63 -7.87 5.62 -5.04
C LEU A 63 -7.75 7.10 -5.41
N LEU A 64 -8.78 7.90 -5.10
CA LEU A 64 -8.78 9.34 -5.42
C LEU A 64 -7.64 10.08 -4.71
N VAL A 65 -7.38 9.73 -3.46
CA VAL A 65 -6.33 10.34 -2.65
C VAL A 65 -4.95 9.96 -3.20
N GLU A 66 -4.74 8.69 -3.51
CA GLU A 66 -3.45 8.19 -4.00
C GLU A 66 -3.17 8.64 -5.44
N LEU A 67 -4.18 8.72 -6.32
CA LEU A 67 -4.02 9.33 -7.65
C LEU A 67 -3.65 10.82 -7.55
N LYS A 68 -4.24 11.57 -6.61
CA LYS A 68 -3.88 12.97 -6.38
C LYS A 68 -2.44 13.12 -5.90
N LYS A 69 -1.98 12.25 -4.99
CA LYS A 69 -0.58 12.23 -4.52
C LYS A 69 0.43 11.85 -5.60
N PHE A 70 -0.02 11.08 -6.58
CA PHE A 70 0.83 10.62 -7.68
C PHE A 70 1.05 11.69 -8.74
N GLY A 71 0.03 12.52 -9.02
CA GLY A 71 0.09 13.60 -10.00
C GLY A 71 0.40 14.99 -9.42
N ALA A 72 0.57 15.11 -8.11
CA ALA A 72 1.04 16.33 -7.42
C ALA A 72 2.56 16.35 -7.34
#